data_AF-A0AA37LKE6-F1
#
_entry.id   AF-A0AA37LKE6-F1
#
_cell.length_a   1.000
_cell.length_b   1.000
_cell.length_c   1.000
_cell.angle_alpha   90.00
_cell.angle_beta   90.00
_cell.angle_gamma   90.00
#
_symmetry.space_group_name_H-M   'P 1'
#
loop_
_entity.id
_entity.type
_entity.pdbx_description
1 polymer ?
#
loop_
_entity_poly.entity_id
_entity_poly.type
_entity_poly.pdbx_seq_one_letter_code
_entity_poly.pdbx_strand_id
1 'polypeptide(L)'
;MNGCIKYGDLNYGASHQFATIGSNNGHDGTSGAPFYKNPGVVQDYVYRAVHLEAELGKAVVEEFYGMKHTMAYYIGCSTGGRQGLKEAQKFPGDFDGILVGAPALDFHALMYWTGQFFIKTGTNETSRFLSAARWELVYADVLKQCDGLDGVEDGIIEDPNLCQYRPEELICSDVPSKTCLSGEQAATVRAVFSPVYGSEGQLVYPRLQPGAQATERMFSGQPQQYPVDWWRYLVYDDPEWDISTLNLRDYEAASRKDPWNMSTWEGDLSEASEHGVKILHYHGLEDNAISSENSERYYDLVSRTMNLSSAELDDFYRFFRISGMQHCSGGSGASIIGATPKPVSYDPDANVLAAIVRWVENGTAPDSILGSRQMASGEIDMQRRHCRYPARNVFKGQGDPSKPGSWECI
;
A
#
# COMPACT_ATOMS: atom_id res chain seq x y z
N MET A 1 2.10 -9.30 10.61
CA MET A 1 1.63 -10.63 10.15
C MET A 1 0.28 -10.90 10.79
N ASN A 2 -0.73 -10.14 10.36
CA ASN A 2 -1.99 -10.01 11.07
C ASN A 2 -2.90 -11.23 10.87
N GLY A 3 -3.30 -11.87 11.97
CA GLY A 3 -4.32 -12.92 12.06
C GLY A 3 -5.59 -12.40 12.74
N CYS A 4 -6.15 -11.32 12.20
CA CYS A 4 -7.37 -10.71 12.74
C CYS A 4 -8.40 -10.54 11.63
N ILE A 5 -9.59 -11.09 11.87
CA ILE A 5 -10.77 -10.85 11.05
C ILE A 5 -11.07 -9.34 11.04
N LYS A 6 -11.25 -8.78 9.84
CA LYS A 6 -11.58 -7.37 9.63
C LYS A 6 -13.09 -7.15 9.73
N TYR A 7 -13.62 -7.21 10.95
CA TYR A 7 -15.07 -7.04 11.19
C TYR A 7 -15.68 -5.76 10.61
N GLY A 8 -14.90 -4.67 10.53
CA GLY A 8 -15.34 -3.44 9.87
C GLY A 8 -15.64 -3.65 8.39
N ASP A 9 -14.79 -4.39 7.69
CA ASP A 9 -14.95 -4.69 6.26
C ASP A 9 -16.07 -5.73 6.05
N LEU A 10 -16.25 -6.68 6.97
CA LEU A 10 -17.40 -7.59 6.99
C LEU A 10 -18.72 -6.81 7.08
N ASN A 11 -18.79 -5.87 8.03
CA ASN A 11 -19.97 -5.02 8.18
C ASN A 11 -20.16 -4.11 6.97
N TYR A 12 -19.08 -3.63 6.35
CA TYR A 12 -19.14 -2.80 5.15
C TYR A 12 -19.78 -3.56 3.98
N GLY A 13 -19.27 -4.74 3.65
CA GLY A 13 -19.84 -5.61 2.62
C GLY A 13 -21.30 -5.97 2.93
N ALA A 14 -21.58 -6.41 4.15
CA ALA A 14 -22.95 -6.76 4.55
C ALA A 14 -23.92 -5.57 4.46
N SER A 15 -23.47 -4.35 4.79
CA SER A 15 -24.28 -3.13 4.68
C SER A 15 -24.62 -2.76 3.23
N HIS A 16 -23.83 -3.26 2.28
CA HIS A 16 -24.06 -3.18 0.84
C HIS A 16 -24.63 -4.47 0.25
N GLN A 17 -25.23 -5.32 1.11
CA GLN A 17 -25.97 -6.54 0.73
C GLN A 17 -25.11 -7.68 0.17
N PHE A 18 -23.79 -7.66 0.40
CA PHE A 18 -22.94 -8.81 0.10
C PHE A 18 -23.05 -9.89 1.20
N ALA A 19 -23.11 -11.15 0.80
CA ALA A 19 -22.79 -12.25 1.70
C ALA A 19 -21.28 -12.24 1.97
N THR A 20 -20.88 -11.70 3.11
CA THR A 20 -19.48 -11.34 3.39
C THR A 20 -18.85 -12.30 4.39
N ILE A 21 -17.63 -12.73 4.11
CA ILE A 21 -16.90 -13.75 4.87
C ILE A 21 -15.50 -13.20 5.14
N GLY A 22 -14.88 -13.67 6.22
CA GLY A 22 -13.52 -13.29 6.59
C GLY A 22 -12.90 -14.33 7.50
N SER A 23 -11.62 -14.57 7.30
CA SER A 23 -10.81 -15.49 8.09
C SER A 23 -9.75 -14.75 8.92
N ASN A 24 -9.15 -15.46 9.88
CA ASN A 24 -8.05 -14.95 10.70
C ASN A 24 -6.66 -15.30 10.11
N ASN A 25 -6.56 -15.63 8.82
CA ASN A 25 -5.27 -16.01 8.18
C ASN A 25 -4.55 -17.24 8.79
N GLY A 26 -5.23 -18.07 9.59
CA GLY A 26 -4.67 -19.30 10.17
C GLY A 26 -4.06 -19.15 11.56
N HIS A 27 -4.13 -17.98 12.18
CA HIS A 27 -3.67 -17.73 13.55
C HIS A 27 -4.38 -16.53 14.19
N ASP A 28 -4.26 -16.37 15.50
CA ASP A 28 -4.87 -15.25 16.22
C ASP A 28 -3.83 -14.18 16.61
N GLY A 29 -4.18 -12.92 16.38
CA GLY A 29 -3.39 -11.75 16.81
C GLY A 29 -2.43 -11.22 15.74
N THR A 30 -1.62 -10.22 16.11
CA THR A 30 -0.80 -9.46 15.13
C THR A 30 0.64 -9.97 14.98
N SER A 31 1.08 -10.81 15.91
CA SER A 31 2.44 -11.35 15.96
C SER A 31 2.67 -12.46 14.93
N GLY A 32 3.91 -12.57 14.45
CA GLY A 32 4.38 -13.69 13.65
C GLY A 32 4.82 -14.91 14.47
N ALA A 33 4.76 -14.88 15.81
CA ALA A 33 5.17 -16.00 16.65
C ALA A 33 4.51 -17.35 16.28
N PRO A 34 3.22 -17.41 15.86
CA PRO A 34 2.60 -18.66 15.41
C PRO A 34 3.23 -19.29 14.16
N PHE A 35 4.07 -18.57 13.41
CA PHE A 35 4.79 -19.11 12.25
C PHE A 35 5.95 -20.02 12.67
N TYR A 36 6.47 -19.84 13.88
CA TYR A 36 7.66 -20.52 14.37
C TYR A 36 7.50 -22.04 14.31
N LYS A 37 8.31 -22.70 13.47
CA LYS A 37 8.28 -24.16 13.26
C LYS A 37 6.89 -24.69 12.90
N ASN A 38 6.07 -23.88 12.23
CA ASN A 38 4.69 -24.21 11.88
C ASN A 38 4.37 -23.86 10.41
N PRO A 39 4.86 -24.68 9.44
CA PRO A 39 4.67 -24.38 8.02
C PRO A 39 3.20 -24.37 7.58
N GLY A 40 2.31 -25.04 8.31
CA GLY A 40 0.87 -25.01 8.02
C GLY A 40 0.26 -23.62 8.19
N VAL A 41 0.57 -22.96 9.31
CA VAL A 41 0.11 -21.58 9.58
C VAL A 41 0.71 -20.59 8.59
N VAL A 42 1.97 -20.79 8.19
CA VAL A 42 2.58 -19.94 7.16
C VAL A 42 1.86 -20.13 5.83
N GLN A 43 1.54 -21.35 5.43
CA GLN A 43 0.79 -21.62 4.20
C GLN A 43 -0.61 -20.98 4.22
N ASP A 44 -1.29 -21.01 5.37
CA ASP A 44 -2.57 -20.31 5.57
C ASP A 44 -2.42 -18.80 5.38
N TYR A 45 -1.42 -18.20 6.02
CA TYR A 45 -1.12 -16.78 5.88
C TYR A 45 -0.78 -16.38 4.44
N VAL A 46 0.00 -17.21 3.72
CA VAL A 46 0.45 -16.90 2.36
C VAL A 46 -0.71 -16.88 1.38
N TYR A 47 -1.53 -17.93 1.37
CA TYR A 47 -2.60 -18.07 0.39
C TYR A 47 -3.80 -18.89 0.87
N ARG A 48 -3.59 -19.96 1.67
CA ARG A 48 -4.61 -21.00 1.82
C ARG A 48 -5.84 -20.50 2.59
N ALA A 49 -5.69 -19.56 3.51
CA ALA A 49 -6.81 -19.04 4.27
C ALA A 49 -7.84 -18.31 3.38
N VAL A 50 -7.39 -17.46 2.45
CA VAL A 50 -8.26 -16.67 1.57
C VAL A 50 -8.87 -17.52 0.47
N HIS A 51 -8.10 -18.45 -0.10
CA HIS A 51 -8.64 -19.42 -1.05
C HIS A 51 -9.76 -20.28 -0.42
N LEU A 52 -9.53 -20.83 0.77
CA LEU A 52 -10.56 -21.60 1.49
C LEU A 52 -11.75 -20.73 1.91
N GLU A 53 -11.52 -19.45 2.21
CA GLU A 53 -12.59 -18.48 2.47
C GLU A 53 -13.51 -18.34 1.25
N ALA A 54 -12.94 -18.26 0.03
CA ALA A 54 -13.70 -18.20 -1.21
C ALA A 54 -14.47 -19.51 -1.46
N GLU A 55 -13.79 -20.66 -1.41
CA GLU A 55 -14.41 -21.97 -1.68
C GLU A 55 -15.55 -22.31 -0.70
N LEU A 56 -15.25 -22.27 0.60
CA LEU A 56 -16.23 -22.60 1.64
C LEU A 56 -17.33 -21.55 1.71
N GLY A 57 -16.97 -20.29 1.46
CA GLY A 57 -17.91 -19.20 1.48
C GLY A 57 -18.98 -19.30 0.41
N LYS A 58 -18.58 -19.61 -0.83
CA LYS A 58 -19.50 -19.87 -1.93
C LYS A 58 -20.44 -21.04 -1.61
N ALA A 59 -19.93 -22.11 -0.97
CA ALA A 59 -20.74 -23.24 -0.55
C ALA A 59 -21.77 -22.88 0.54
N VAL A 60 -21.38 -22.10 1.55
CA VAL A 60 -22.28 -21.63 2.61
C VAL A 60 -23.39 -20.74 2.03
N VAL A 61 -23.04 -19.87 1.09
CA VAL A 61 -24.01 -19.00 0.39
C VAL A 61 -25.02 -19.84 -0.42
N GLU A 62 -24.55 -20.83 -1.17
CA GLU A 62 -25.42 -21.71 -1.97
C GLU A 62 -26.40 -22.50 -1.08
N GLU A 63 -25.91 -23.07 0.03
CA GLU A 63 -26.74 -23.81 0.98
C GLU A 63 -27.76 -22.90 1.69
N PHE A 64 -27.34 -21.72 2.16
CA PHE A 64 -28.20 -20.83 2.94
C PHE A 64 -29.29 -20.17 2.11
N TYR A 65 -28.97 -19.71 0.90
CA TYR A 65 -29.92 -19.02 0.02
C TYR A 65 -30.64 -19.94 -0.96
N GLY A 66 -30.22 -21.20 -1.09
CA GLY A 66 -30.78 -22.16 -2.05
C GLY A 66 -30.48 -21.81 -3.51
N MET A 67 -29.50 -20.94 -3.75
CA MET A 67 -29.06 -20.53 -5.08
C MET A 67 -27.58 -20.12 -5.06
N LYS A 68 -26.90 -20.34 -6.19
CA LYS A 68 -25.51 -19.89 -6.37
C LYS A 68 -25.43 -18.36 -6.33
N HIS A 69 -24.31 -17.86 -5.84
CA HIS A 69 -23.93 -16.45 -6.01
C HIS A 69 -23.88 -16.09 -7.50
N THR A 70 -24.15 -14.82 -7.82
CA THR A 70 -24.08 -14.30 -9.19
C THR A 70 -22.66 -13.91 -9.59
N MET A 71 -21.98 -13.18 -8.71
CA MET A 71 -20.59 -12.75 -8.83
C MET A 71 -19.91 -12.84 -7.46
N ALA A 72 -18.59 -13.03 -7.46
CA ALA A 72 -17.74 -13.08 -6.28
C ALA A 72 -16.75 -11.90 -6.28
N TYR A 73 -16.63 -11.22 -5.14
CA TYR A 73 -15.78 -10.04 -5.01
C TYR A 73 -14.82 -10.18 -3.83
N TYR A 74 -13.59 -9.71 -4.03
CA TYR A 74 -12.58 -9.56 -2.99
C TYR A 74 -12.37 -8.08 -2.66
N ILE A 75 -12.23 -7.76 -1.37
CA ILE A 75 -11.78 -6.44 -0.90
C ILE A 75 -10.71 -6.61 0.17
N GLY A 76 -9.58 -5.93 0.01
CA GLY A 76 -8.52 -5.95 1.00
C GLY A 76 -7.51 -4.84 0.81
N CYS A 77 -6.90 -4.39 1.92
CA CYS A 77 -5.81 -3.42 1.90
C CYS A 77 -4.61 -3.90 2.71
N SER A 78 -3.39 -3.43 2.40
CA SER A 78 -2.15 -3.81 3.07
C SER A 78 -1.82 -5.29 2.84
N THR A 79 -1.76 -6.12 3.89
CA THR A 79 -1.72 -7.58 3.74
C THR A 79 -2.90 -8.11 2.91
N GLY A 80 -4.09 -7.51 3.04
CA GLY A 80 -5.24 -7.84 2.20
C GLY A 80 -5.00 -7.50 0.72
N GLY A 81 -4.32 -6.39 0.44
CA GLY A 81 -3.95 -6.06 -0.94
C GLY A 81 -3.00 -7.10 -1.55
N ARG A 82 -2.04 -7.61 -0.76
CA ARG A 82 -1.20 -8.75 -1.17
C ARG A 82 -2.04 -10.00 -1.41
N GLN A 83 -2.97 -10.31 -0.52
CA GLN A 83 -3.83 -11.49 -0.61
C GLN A 83 -4.71 -11.46 -1.87
N GLY A 84 -5.38 -10.35 -2.16
CA GLY A 84 -6.18 -10.23 -3.39
C GLY A 84 -5.35 -10.38 -4.68
N LEU A 85 -4.12 -9.87 -4.71
CA LEU A 85 -3.22 -10.12 -5.84
C LEU A 85 -2.67 -11.54 -5.85
N LYS A 86 -2.52 -12.21 -4.70
CA LYS A 86 -2.20 -13.65 -4.66
C LYS A 86 -3.33 -14.48 -5.25
N GLU A 87 -4.59 -14.13 -4.97
CA GLU A 87 -5.76 -14.75 -5.59
C GLU A 87 -5.73 -14.57 -7.12
N ALA A 88 -5.51 -13.34 -7.61
CA ALA A 88 -5.37 -13.09 -9.04
C ALA A 88 -4.25 -13.91 -9.70
N GLN A 89 -3.09 -14.02 -9.04
CA GLN A 89 -1.92 -14.74 -9.56
C GLN A 89 -2.05 -16.28 -9.51
N LYS A 90 -2.87 -16.82 -8.59
CA LYS A 90 -2.82 -18.26 -8.24
C LYS A 90 -4.17 -18.97 -8.31
N PHE A 91 -5.27 -18.26 -8.09
CA PHE A 91 -6.64 -18.78 -8.02
C PHE A 91 -7.60 -17.87 -8.80
N PRO A 92 -7.41 -17.72 -10.13
CA PRO A 92 -8.21 -16.79 -10.93
C PRO A 92 -9.71 -17.13 -11.00
N GLY A 93 -10.13 -18.32 -10.55
CA GLY A 93 -11.54 -18.72 -10.43
C GLY A 93 -12.23 -18.32 -9.11
N ASP A 94 -11.51 -17.71 -8.17
CA ASP A 94 -12.06 -17.41 -6.84
C ASP A 94 -12.91 -16.14 -6.82
N PHE A 95 -12.59 -15.13 -7.65
CA PHE A 95 -13.30 -13.85 -7.66
C PHE A 95 -13.41 -13.28 -9.07
N ASP A 96 -14.56 -12.68 -9.39
CA ASP A 96 -14.80 -11.94 -10.64
C ASP A 96 -14.27 -10.50 -10.55
N GLY A 97 -14.28 -9.92 -9.34
CA GLY A 97 -13.78 -8.57 -9.07
C GLY A 97 -12.87 -8.51 -7.84
N ILE A 98 -11.68 -7.96 -7.97
CA ILE A 98 -10.68 -7.87 -6.90
C ILE A 98 -10.32 -6.39 -6.66
N LEU A 99 -10.71 -5.88 -5.49
CA LEU A 99 -10.35 -4.56 -5.01
C LEU A 99 -9.17 -4.65 -4.03
N VAL A 100 -8.01 -4.14 -4.44
CA VAL A 100 -6.78 -4.17 -3.63
C VAL A 100 -6.25 -2.77 -3.33
N GLY A 101 -5.97 -2.52 -2.06
CA GLY A 101 -5.37 -1.28 -1.58
C GLY A 101 -3.96 -1.48 -1.03
N ALA A 102 -3.04 -0.55 -1.32
CA ALA A 102 -1.70 -0.47 -0.74
C ALA A 102 -1.05 -1.86 -0.50
N PRO A 103 -0.90 -2.69 -1.55
CA PRO A 103 -0.67 -4.12 -1.37
C PRO A 103 0.75 -4.41 -0.87
N ALA A 104 0.87 -5.30 0.11
CA ALA A 104 2.14 -5.75 0.69
C ALA A 104 2.89 -6.76 -0.21
N LEU A 105 3.18 -6.34 -1.45
CA LEU A 105 3.85 -7.13 -2.46
C LEU A 105 5.38 -7.05 -2.35
N ASP A 106 6.08 -7.94 -3.04
CA ASP A 106 7.53 -8.17 -2.90
C ASP A 106 7.87 -8.36 -1.41
N PHE A 107 7.11 -9.25 -0.75
CA PHE A 107 6.98 -9.25 0.71
C PHE A 107 8.32 -9.43 1.45
N HIS A 108 9.24 -10.23 0.89
CA HIS A 108 10.60 -10.38 1.42
C HIS A 108 11.37 -9.06 1.38
N ALA A 109 11.31 -8.34 0.26
CA ALA A 109 11.96 -7.04 0.11
C ALA A 109 11.28 -5.98 0.99
N LEU A 110 9.95 -6.00 1.14
CA LEU A 110 9.21 -5.11 2.05
C LEU A 110 9.64 -5.32 3.52
N MET A 111 9.76 -6.57 3.98
CA MET A 111 10.22 -6.87 5.36
C MET A 111 11.68 -6.45 5.56
N TYR A 112 12.53 -6.64 4.55
CA TYR A 112 13.90 -6.14 4.59
C TYR A 112 13.94 -4.61 4.65
N TRP A 113 13.26 -3.93 3.73
CA TRP A 113 13.19 -2.47 3.63
C TRP A 113 12.66 -1.84 4.92
N THR A 114 11.57 -2.39 5.48
CA THR A 114 11.01 -1.90 6.75
C THR A 114 12.02 -2.06 7.89
N GLY A 115 12.70 -3.21 7.97
CA GLY A 115 13.71 -3.47 9.00
C GLY A 115 14.92 -2.54 8.91
N GLN A 116 15.30 -2.13 7.69
CA GLN A 116 16.42 -1.20 7.47
C GLN A 116 16.19 0.19 8.09
N PHE A 117 14.95 0.63 8.34
CA PHE A 117 14.72 1.93 8.97
C PHE A 117 15.25 2.02 10.39
N PHE A 118 15.19 0.92 11.17
CA PHE A 118 15.78 0.89 12.50
C PHE A 118 17.32 1.03 12.43
N ILE A 119 17.97 0.40 11.46
CA ILE A 119 19.41 0.49 11.26
C ILE A 119 19.82 1.90 10.83
N LYS A 120 19.10 2.46 9.85
CA LYS A 120 19.32 3.82 9.32
C LYS A 120 19.15 4.87 10.41
N THR A 121 18.04 4.84 11.16
CA THR A 121 17.71 5.86 12.16
C THR A 121 18.47 5.68 13.47
N GLY A 122 18.81 4.44 13.85
CA GLY A 122 19.38 4.12 15.15
C GLY A 122 18.40 4.34 16.30
N THR A 123 18.92 4.33 17.54
CA THR A 123 18.14 4.63 18.74
C THR A 123 18.23 6.13 19.08
N ASN A 124 17.44 6.58 20.05
CA ASN A 124 17.50 7.94 20.59
C ASN A 124 18.86 8.32 21.22
N GLU A 125 19.77 7.36 21.43
CA GLU A 125 21.14 7.58 21.89
C GLU A 125 22.13 7.82 20.74
N THR A 126 21.72 7.57 19.50
CA THR A 126 22.59 7.72 18.33
C THR A 126 22.57 9.14 17.79
N SER A 127 23.73 9.66 17.38
CA SER A 127 23.89 11.03 16.86
C SER A 127 23.10 11.30 15.57
N ARG A 128 22.85 10.25 14.79
CA ARG A 128 22.12 10.30 13.51
C ARG A 128 20.59 10.20 13.66
N PHE A 129 20.09 9.98 14.88
CA PHE A 129 18.65 9.88 15.15
C PHE A 129 17.96 11.24 15.07
N LEU A 130 16.74 11.25 14.54
CA LEU A 130 15.87 12.43 14.49
C LEU A 130 14.71 12.24 15.46
N SER A 131 14.50 13.20 16.35
CA SER A 131 13.29 13.27 17.16
C SER A 131 12.06 13.57 16.30
N ALA A 132 10.86 13.32 16.81
CA ALA A 132 9.63 13.65 16.12
C ALA A 132 9.58 15.12 15.64
N ALA A 133 9.96 16.06 16.51
CA ALA A 133 10.03 17.48 16.15
C ALA A 133 11.00 17.78 14.99
N ARG A 134 12.08 17.01 14.81
CA ARG A 134 12.99 17.16 13.67
C ARG A 134 12.41 16.56 12.39
N TRP A 135 11.68 15.45 12.49
CA TRP A 135 10.93 14.93 11.35
C TRP A 135 9.85 15.91 10.88
N GLU A 136 9.18 16.62 11.79
CA GLU A 136 8.25 17.70 11.40
C GLU A 136 8.93 18.81 10.60
N LEU A 137 10.17 19.20 10.97
CA LEU A 137 10.95 20.14 10.16
C LEU A 137 11.27 19.58 8.78
N VAL A 138 11.60 18.28 8.69
CA VAL A 138 11.84 17.60 7.42
C VAL A 138 10.59 17.60 6.55
N TYR A 139 9.41 17.27 7.09
CA TYR A 139 8.17 17.25 6.29
C TYR A 139 7.76 18.65 5.83
N ALA A 140 7.94 19.67 6.68
CA ALA A 140 7.70 21.05 6.28
C ALA A 140 8.62 21.48 5.13
N ASP A 141 9.90 21.08 5.16
CA ASP A 141 10.84 21.39 4.07
C ASP A 141 10.59 20.54 2.82
N VAL A 142 10.13 19.29 2.97
CA VAL A 142 9.64 18.46 1.85
C VAL A 142 8.51 19.17 1.12
N LEU A 143 7.49 19.67 1.84
CA LEU A 143 6.38 20.41 1.23
C LEU A 143 6.88 21.70 0.57
N LYS A 144 7.73 22.47 1.24
CA LYS A 144 8.36 23.67 0.66
C LYS A 144 9.06 23.39 -0.68
N GLN A 145 9.68 22.22 -0.84
CA GLN A 145 10.39 21.84 -2.07
C GLN A 145 9.48 21.21 -3.13
N CYS A 146 8.37 20.58 -2.73
CA CYS A 146 7.65 19.65 -3.60
C CYS A 146 6.14 19.87 -3.76
N ASP A 147 5.46 20.58 -2.86
CA ASP A 147 4.01 20.83 -2.91
C ASP A 147 3.62 21.50 -4.23
N GLY A 148 4.28 22.60 -4.60
CA GLY A 148 4.01 23.32 -5.84
C GLY A 148 4.32 22.59 -7.17
N LEU A 149 4.83 21.35 -7.16
CA LEU A 149 5.23 20.65 -8.40
C LEU A 149 4.05 20.23 -9.29
N ASP A 150 2.85 20.12 -8.72
CA ASP A 150 1.60 19.82 -9.44
C ASP A 150 0.78 21.06 -9.81
N GLY A 151 1.28 22.25 -9.45
CA GLY A 151 0.75 23.55 -9.85
C GLY A 151 -0.01 24.30 -8.76
N VAL A 152 -0.12 23.76 -7.55
CA VAL A 152 -0.72 24.44 -6.39
C VAL A 152 0.08 24.14 -5.12
N GLU A 153 0.04 25.04 -4.14
CA GLU A 153 0.54 24.78 -2.79
C GLU A 153 -0.68 24.53 -1.87
N ASP A 154 -1.14 23.28 -1.80
CA ASP A 154 -2.29 22.88 -0.97
C ASP A 154 -1.91 21.92 0.18
N GLY A 155 -0.61 21.70 0.37
CA GLY A 155 -0.03 20.81 1.38
C GLY A 155 -0.04 19.34 0.96
N ILE A 156 -0.30 19.04 -0.31
CA ILE A 156 -0.42 17.69 -0.86
C ILE A 156 0.57 17.57 -2.02
N ILE A 157 1.40 16.53 -2.00
CA ILE A 157 2.22 16.20 -3.17
C ILE A 157 1.40 15.28 -4.07
N GLU A 158 0.87 15.82 -5.18
CA GLU A 158 -0.05 15.08 -6.06
C GLU A 158 0.66 13.94 -6.83
N ASP A 159 1.97 14.08 -7.09
CA ASP A 159 2.81 13.02 -7.67
C ASP A 159 4.22 13.00 -7.04
N PRO A 160 4.46 12.17 -6.01
CA PRO A 160 5.74 12.08 -5.31
C PRO A 160 6.94 11.68 -6.19
N ASN A 161 6.71 11.13 -7.39
CA ASN A 161 7.79 10.78 -8.31
C ASN A 161 8.57 12.02 -8.79
N LEU A 162 7.89 13.16 -8.87
CA LEU A 162 8.49 14.44 -9.24
C LEU A 162 9.32 15.03 -8.08
N CYS A 163 9.01 14.64 -6.84
CA CYS A 163 9.70 15.15 -5.66
C CYS A 163 11.07 14.46 -5.47
N GLN A 164 12.14 15.20 -5.79
CA GLN A 164 13.53 14.81 -5.55
C GLN A 164 14.12 15.60 -4.39
N TYR A 165 13.53 15.42 -3.21
CA TYR A 165 13.83 16.18 -2.00
C TYR A 165 15.32 16.14 -1.60
N ARG A 166 15.83 17.28 -1.15
CA ARG A 166 17.22 17.45 -0.69
C ARG A 166 17.27 18.02 0.73
N PRO A 167 17.65 17.22 1.75
CA PRO A 167 17.66 17.68 3.15
C PRO A 167 18.82 18.63 3.48
N GLU A 168 19.74 18.87 2.54
CA GLU A 168 20.93 19.68 2.79
C GLU A 168 20.62 21.15 3.12
N GLU A 169 19.47 21.68 2.68
CA GLU A 169 19.03 23.04 3.06
C GLU A 169 18.72 23.17 4.55
N LEU A 170 18.39 22.06 5.23
CA LEU A 170 18.13 22.03 6.66
C LEU A 170 19.39 21.86 7.52
N ILE A 171 20.59 21.72 6.93
CA ILE A 171 21.82 21.56 7.70
C ILE A 171 22.16 22.86 8.44
N CYS A 172 22.49 22.76 9.74
CA CYS A 172 22.87 23.91 10.55
C CYS A 172 24.10 24.63 9.97
N SER A 173 24.03 25.97 9.84
CA SER A 173 25.12 26.75 9.23
C SER A 173 26.40 26.79 10.07
N ASP A 174 26.30 26.85 11.40
CA ASP A 174 27.48 26.87 12.30
C ASP A 174 27.20 26.32 13.71
N VAL A 175 26.03 26.65 14.30
CA VAL A 175 25.67 26.25 15.67
C VAL A 175 24.54 25.21 15.64
N PRO A 176 24.69 24.05 16.29
CA PRO A 176 23.60 23.09 16.45
C PRO A 176 22.38 23.75 17.09
N SER A 177 21.24 23.68 16.39
CA SER A 177 19.96 24.21 16.87
C SER A 177 18.89 23.12 16.87
N LYS A 178 17.77 23.41 17.54
CA LYS A 178 16.55 22.60 17.46
C LYS A 178 15.80 22.79 16.13
N THR A 179 16.19 23.79 15.32
CA THR A 179 15.52 24.20 14.08
C THR A 179 16.27 23.79 12.81
N CYS A 180 17.29 22.93 12.92
CA CYS A 180 18.10 22.44 11.81
C CYS A 180 18.62 21.02 12.12
N LEU A 181 19.21 20.39 11.12
CA LEU A 181 19.78 19.04 11.17
C LEU A 181 21.31 19.10 11.25
N SER A 182 21.91 18.11 11.92
CA SER A 182 23.33 17.82 11.71
C SER A 182 23.55 17.19 10.33
N GLY A 183 24.80 17.16 9.85
CA GLY A 183 25.14 16.45 8.62
C GLY A 183 24.79 14.95 8.67
N GLU A 184 24.98 14.29 9.82
CA GLU A 184 24.59 12.88 10.00
C GLU A 184 23.07 12.69 9.95
N GLN A 185 22.30 13.60 10.54
CA GLN A 185 20.83 13.56 10.46
C GLN A 185 20.34 13.79 9.03
N ALA A 186 20.90 14.76 8.31
CA ALA A 186 20.59 14.96 6.90
C ALA A 186 20.95 13.72 6.05
N ALA A 187 22.05 13.04 6.35
CA ALA A 187 22.41 11.78 5.72
C ALA A 187 21.40 10.66 6.03
N THR A 188 20.90 10.55 7.26
CA THR A 188 19.81 9.63 7.62
C THR A 188 18.55 9.91 6.80
N VAL A 189 18.15 11.18 6.70
CA VAL A 189 16.98 11.60 5.91
C VAL A 189 17.14 11.21 4.43
N ARG A 190 18.32 11.48 3.85
CA ARG A 190 18.65 11.06 2.48
C ARG A 190 18.56 9.53 2.34
N ALA A 191 19.06 8.76 3.31
CA ALA A 191 19.03 7.30 3.27
C ALA A 191 17.61 6.72 3.40
N VAL A 192 16.72 7.39 4.13
CA VAL A 192 15.29 7.03 4.26
C VAL A 192 14.57 7.21 2.91
N PHE A 193 14.82 8.32 2.23
CA PHE A 193 14.26 8.63 0.91
C PHE A 193 15.10 8.11 -0.26
N SER A 194 15.92 7.07 -0.03
CA SER A 194 16.69 6.38 -1.07
C SER A 194 16.19 4.94 -1.26
N PRO A 195 16.17 4.44 -2.50
CA PRO A 195 15.86 3.04 -2.78
C PRO A 195 16.91 2.11 -2.17
N VAL A 196 16.55 0.85 -2.01
CA VAL A 196 17.43 -0.22 -1.54
C VAL A 196 17.87 -1.05 -2.74
N TYR A 197 19.18 -1.22 -2.90
CA TYR A 197 19.78 -2.01 -3.97
C TYR A 197 20.45 -3.27 -3.43
N GLY A 198 20.51 -4.29 -4.28
CA GLY A 198 21.19 -5.55 -4.04
C GLY A 198 22.65 -5.52 -4.48
N SER A 199 23.31 -6.67 -4.33
CA SER A 199 24.77 -6.81 -4.51
C SER A 199 25.22 -6.66 -5.96
N GLU A 200 24.32 -6.87 -6.92
CA GLU A 200 24.57 -6.73 -8.37
C GLU A 200 23.97 -5.41 -8.91
N GLY A 201 23.54 -4.50 -8.04
CA GLY A 201 22.93 -3.22 -8.42
C GLY A 201 21.46 -3.29 -8.84
N GLN A 202 20.81 -4.44 -8.69
CA GLN A 202 19.38 -4.61 -8.89
C GLN A 202 18.56 -3.92 -7.79
N LEU A 203 17.43 -3.32 -8.16
CA LEU A 203 16.51 -2.71 -7.19
C LEU A 203 15.87 -3.81 -6.34
N VAL A 204 16.03 -3.71 -5.02
CA VAL A 204 15.37 -4.59 -4.03
C VAL A 204 14.02 -4.02 -3.64
N TYR A 205 13.99 -2.78 -3.19
CA TYR A 205 12.74 -2.09 -2.83
C TYR A 205 12.88 -0.58 -3.09
N PRO A 206 11.82 0.10 -3.56
CA PRO A 206 11.87 1.54 -3.81
C PRO A 206 12.09 2.36 -2.53
N ARG A 207 12.33 3.66 -2.68
CA ARG A 207 12.42 4.58 -1.54
C ARG A 207 11.06 4.69 -0.85
N LEU A 208 11.05 5.20 0.39
CA LEU A 208 9.82 5.80 0.89
C LEU A 208 9.55 7.07 0.08
N GLN A 209 8.34 7.25 -0.43
CA GLN A 209 7.98 8.45 -1.17
C GLN A 209 7.98 9.68 -0.25
N PRO A 210 8.51 10.84 -0.70
CA PRO A 210 8.36 12.10 0.06
C PRO A 210 6.89 12.45 0.30
N GLY A 211 6.60 13.00 1.48
CA GLY A 211 5.22 13.28 1.93
C GLY A 211 4.64 12.20 2.85
N ALA A 212 5.22 11.00 2.88
CA ALA A 212 4.84 9.94 3.81
C ALA A 212 5.29 10.26 5.26
N GLN A 213 4.35 10.69 6.10
CA GLN A 213 4.63 10.94 7.52
C GLN A 213 4.74 9.64 8.32
N ALA A 214 5.95 9.08 8.38
CA ALA A 214 6.25 7.78 8.99
C ALA A 214 6.98 7.87 10.34
N THR A 215 7.04 9.05 10.97
CA THR A 215 7.77 9.29 12.23
C THR A 215 7.44 8.27 13.31
N GLU A 216 6.17 8.18 13.70
CA GLU A 216 5.72 7.28 14.77
C GLU A 216 5.74 5.80 14.33
N ARG A 217 5.60 5.56 13.03
CA ARG A 217 5.43 4.21 12.48
C ARG A 217 6.73 3.52 12.06
N MET A 218 7.76 4.25 11.68
CA MET A 218 9.01 3.67 11.15
C MET A 218 10.26 4.30 11.75
N PHE A 219 10.19 5.55 12.23
CA PHE A 219 11.37 6.32 12.62
C PHE A 219 11.44 6.61 14.12
N SER A 220 10.69 5.87 14.93
CA SER A 220 10.62 6.03 16.40
C SER A 220 11.90 5.60 17.14
N GLY A 221 12.86 5.01 16.43
CA GLY A 221 14.10 4.47 17.01
C GLY A 221 13.89 3.14 17.74
N GLN A 222 12.76 2.49 17.48
CA GLN A 222 12.45 1.14 17.96
C GLN A 222 12.29 0.18 16.78
N PRO A 223 12.73 -1.09 16.91
CA PRO A 223 12.44 -2.12 15.93
C PRO A 223 10.95 -2.27 15.64
N GLN A 224 10.60 -2.35 14.35
CA GLN A 224 9.24 -2.69 13.95
C GLN A 224 8.92 -4.16 14.21
N GLN A 225 7.76 -4.44 14.81
CA GLN A 225 7.38 -5.81 15.20
C GLN A 225 7.36 -6.77 14.00
N TYR A 226 6.79 -6.36 12.87
CA TYR A 226 6.63 -7.26 11.73
C TYR A 226 7.94 -7.74 11.12
N PRO A 227 8.93 -6.89 10.78
CA PRO A 227 10.20 -7.41 10.33
C PRO A 227 10.92 -8.22 11.43
N VAL A 228 10.84 -7.83 12.71
CA VAL A 228 11.43 -8.63 13.81
C VAL A 228 10.88 -10.05 13.84
N ASP A 229 9.55 -10.19 13.94
CA ASP A 229 8.87 -11.48 14.00
C ASP A 229 9.11 -12.30 12.72
N TRP A 230 9.18 -11.64 11.55
CA TRP A 230 9.43 -12.28 10.26
C TRP A 230 10.79 -12.96 10.21
N TRP A 231 11.85 -12.22 10.55
CA TRP A 231 13.20 -12.76 10.53
C TRP A 231 13.38 -13.85 11.59
N ARG A 232 12.88 -13.64 12.81
CA ARG A 232 12.95 -14.61 13.90
C ARG A 232 12.22 -15.91 13.60
N TYR A 233 10.94 -15.83 13.29
CA TYR A 233 10.05 -16.99 13.32
C TYR A 233 9.89 -17.68 11.98
N LEU A 234 10.22 -17.02 10.87
CA LEU A 234 10.09 -17.62 9.56
C LEU A 234 11.44 -17.83 8.85
N VAL A 235 12.34 -16.85 8.89
CA VAL A 235 13.58 -16.95 8.10
C VAL A 235 14.65 -17.78 8.82
N TYR A 236 14.87 -17.50 10.11
CA TYR A 236 15.96 -18.09 10.90
C TYR A 236 15.53 -19.22 11.83
N ASP A 237 14.23 -19.34 12.14
CA ASP A 237 13.76 -20.21 13.23
C ASP A 237 14.53 -19.97 14.54
N ASP A 238 14.79 -18.69 14.84
CA ASP A 238 15.54 -18.23 16.01
C ASP A 238 14.82 -17.06 16.69
N PRO A 239 14.07 -17.30 17.79
CA PRO A 239 13.38 -16.26 18.54
C PRO A 239 14.29 -15.16 19.11
N GLU A 240 15.59 -15.43 19.26
CA GLU A 240 16.57 -14.49 19.83
C GLU A 240 17.31 -13.69 18.75
N TRP A 241 17.02 -13.91 17.46
CA TRP A 241 17.67 -13.19 16.38
C TRP A 241 17.50 -11.65 16.54
N ASP A 242 18.61 -10.93 16.37
CA ASP A 242 18.68 -9.48 16.58
C ASP A 242 18.61 -8.73 15.25
N ILE A 243 17.55 -7.93 15.09
CA ILE A 243 17.33 -7.15 13.89
C ILE A 243 18.35 -6.03 13.66
N SER A 244 19.11 -5.64 14.68
CA SER A 244 20.23 -4.71 14.51
C SER A 244 21.31 -5.27 13.56
N THR A 245 21.34 -6.59 13.38
CA THR A 245 22.27 -7.30 12.49
C THR A 245 21.77 -7.50 11.06
N LEU A 246 20.53 -7.05 10.75
CA LEU A 246 19.89 -7.22 9.45
C LEU A 246 20.74 -6.61 8.33
N ASN A 247 21.03 -7.42 7.32
CA ASN A 247 21.85 -7.04 6.18
C ASN A 247 21.34 -7.66 4.88
N LEU A 248 21.96 -7.28 3.77
CA LEU A 248 21.52 -7.69 2.45
C LEU A 248 21.54 -9.22 2.22
N ARG A 249 22.49 -9.95 2.84
CA ARG A 249 22.58 -11.41 2.68
C ARG A 249 21.35 -12.12 3.26
N ASP A 250 20.77 -11.54 4.30
CA ASP A 250 19.57 -12.05 4.95
C ASP A 250 18.39 -11.97 3.99
N TYR A 251 18.21 -10.81 3.34
CA TYR A 251 17.25 -10.63 2.24
C TYR A 251 17.49 -11.62 1.10
N GLU A 252 18.70 -11.71 0.57
CA GLU A 252 19.00 -12.60 -0.55
C GLU A 252 18.71 -14.07 -0.20
N ALA A 253 19.00 -14.49 1.04
CA ALA A 253 18.69 -15.84 1.52
C ALA A 253 17.19 -16.08 1.65
N ALA A 254 16.43 -15.12 2.18
CA ALA A 254 14.99 -15.23 2.32
C ALA A 254 14.28 -15.22 0.96
N SER A 255 14.68 -14.31 0.07
CA SER A 255 14.13 -14.17 -1.28
C SER A 255 14.39 -15.41 -2.14
N ARG A 256 15.54 -16.09 -1.99
CA ARG A 256 15.79 -17.37 -2.70
C ARG A 256 14.90 -18.52 -2.23
N LYS A 257 14.45 -18.52 -0.97
CA LYS A 257 13.60 -19.59 -0.43
C LYS A 257 12.13 -19.39 -0.81
N ASP A 258 11.65 -18.14 -0.74
CA ASP A 258 10.29 -17.68 -1.04
C ASP A 258 9.17 -18.74 -0.88
N PRO A 259 8.95 -19.21 0.36
CA PRO A 259 8.10 -20.36 0.59
C PRO A 259 6.65 -20.05 0.17
N TRP A 260 6.08 -20.92 -0.65
CA TRP A 260 4.76 -20.77 -1.27
C TRP A 260 4.58 -19.51 -2.14
N ASN A 261 5.67 -18.93 -2.66
CA ASN A 261 5.63 -17.68 -3.43
C ASN A 261 4.96 -16.54 -2.62
N MET A 262 5.47 -16.35 -1.40
CA MET A 262 4.99 -15.34 -0.46
C MET A 262 5.32 -13.92 -0.92
N SER A 263 6.38 -13.76 -1.71
CA SER A 263 6.71 -12.49 -2.38
C SER A 263 5.50 -11.90 -3.10
N THR A 264 4.65 -12.75 -3.71
CA THR A 264 3.46 -12.33 -4.46
C THR A 264 3.84 -11.34 -5.57
N TRP A 265 4.91 -11.66 -6.30
CA TRP A 265 5.55 -10.75 -7.25
C TRP A 265 5.55 -11.30 -8.69
N GLU A 266 4.48 -12.01 -9.06
CA GLU A 266 4.29 -12.51 -10.43
C GLU A 266 3.67 -11.42 -11.31
N GLY A 267 4.29 -11.15 -12.45
CA GLY A 267 3.78 -10.18 -13.43
C GLY A 267 2.80 -10.76 -14.45
N ASP A 268 2.75 -12.08 -14.59
CA ASP A 268 1.83 -12.72 -15.53
C ASP A 268 0.45 -12.90 -14.88
N LEU A 269 -0.52 -12.13 -15.35
CA LEU A 269 -1.93 -12.20 -14.94
C LEU A 269 -2.82 -12.75 -16.06
N SER A 270 -2.25 -13.49 -17.03
CA SER A 270 -2.98 -14.02 -18.18
C SER A 270 -4.18 -14.87 -17.76
N GLU A 271 -4.00 -15.78 -16.80
CA GLU A 271 -5.11 -16.63 -16.36
C GLU A 271 -6.25 -15.80 -15.72
N ALA A 272 -5.94 -14.77 -14.93
CA ALA A 272 -6.95 -13.87 -14.37
C ALA A 272 -7.69 -13.10 -15.48
N SER A 273 -6.96 -12.57 -16.46
CA SER A 273 -7.56 -11.90 -17.62
C SER A 273 -8.45 -12.85 -18.44
N GLU A 274 -8.01 -14.08 -18.68
CA GLU A 274 -8.77 -15.11 -19.43
C GLU A 274 -10.04 -15.55 -18.68
N HIS A 275 -10.01 -15.58 -17.35
CA HIS A 275 -11.19 -15.81 -16.52
C HIS A 275 -12.12 -14.59 -16.42
N GLY A 276 -11.74 -13.45 -17.03
CA GLY A 276 -12.54 -12.23 -17.05
C GLY A 276 -12.45 -11.40 -15.76
N VAL A 277 -11.53 -11.74 -14.85
CA VAL A 277 -11.35 -11.07 -13.56
C VAL A 277 -11.03 -9.59 -13.76
N LYS A 278 -11.69 -8.72 -13.02
CA LYS A 278 -11.39 -7.29 -12.97
C LYS A 278 -10.64 -6.95 -11.69
N ILE A 279 -9.53 -6.23 -11.79
CA ILE A 279 -8.66 -5.85 -10.69
C ILE A 279 -8.63 -4.33 -10.61
N LEU A 280 -9.18 -3.78 -9.52
CA LEU A 280 -9.08 -2.37 -9.16
C LEU A 280 -8.06 -2.23 -8.03
N HIS A 281 -6.91 -1.66 -8.37
CA HIS A 281 -5.81 -1.42 -7.46
C HIS A 281 -5.75 0.07 -7.10
N TYR A 282 -5.56 0.40 -5.83
CA TYR A 282 -5.25 1.76 -5.41
C TYR A 282 -4.08 1.80 -4.41
N HIS A 283 -3.37 2.92 -4.35
CA HIS A 283 -2.35 3.17 -3.32
C HIS A 283 -2.35 4.65 -2.93
N GLY A 284 -2.30 4.93 -1.63
CA GLY A 284 -2.16 6.27 -1.12
C GLY A 284 -0.76 6.85 -1.30
N LEU A 285 -0.66 8.09 -1.75
CA LEU A 285 0.64 8.74 -2.01
C LEU A 285 1.32 9.29 -0.76
N GLU A 286 0.64 9.31 0.39
CA GLU A 286 1.21 9.58 1.72
C GLU A 286 1.39 8.30 2.55
N ASP A 287 1.35 7.11 1.93
CA ASP A 287 1.43 5.84 2.64
C ASP A 287 2.72 5.73 3.49
N ASN A 288 2.53 5.67 4.80
CA ASN A 288 3.61 5.66 5.78
C ASN A 288 3.98 4.25 6.27
N ALA A 289 3.54 3.22 5.55
CA ALA A 289 3.71 1.81 5.88
C ALA A 289 4.37 1.01 4.75
N ILE A 290 3.95 1.28 3.51
CA ILE A 290 4.36 0.59 2.30
C ILE A 290 4.57 1.69 1.26
N SER A 291 5.70 1.64 0.55
CA SER A 291 5.96 2.67 -0.46
C SER A 291 4.97 2.57 -1.62
N SER A 292 4.36 3.68 -1.99
CA SER A 292 3.44 3.75 -3.14
C SER A 292 4.16 3.45 -4.45
N GLU A 293 5.45 3.77 -4.54
CA GLU A 293 6.31 3.45 -5.69
C GLU A 293 6.39 1.94 -5.96
N ASN A 294 6.18 1.08 -4.95
CA ASN A 294 6.21 -0.37 -5.17
C ASN A 294 4.98 -0.87 -5.95
N SER A 295 3.86 -0.16 -5.87
CA SER A 295 2.67 -0.46 -6.67
C SER A 295 2.81 -0.05 -8.13
N GLU A 296 3.48 1.07 -8.39
CA GLU A 296 3.90 1.46 -9.75
C GLU A 296 4.87 0.42 -10.33
N ARG A 297 5.87 0.01 -9.54
CA ARG A 297 6.81 -1.05 -9.94
C ARG A 297 6.12 -2.36 -10.29
N TYR A 298 5.09 -2.74 -9.54
CA TYR A 298 4.28 -3.93 -9.83
C TYR A 298 3.43 -3.77 -11.10
N TYR A 299 2.78 -2.62 -11.29
CA TYR A 299 2.02 -2.34 -12.51
C TYR A 299 2.91 -2.45 -13.75
N ASP A 300 4.10 -1.83 -13.71
CA ASP A 300 5.04 -1.89 -14.82
C ASP A 300 5.62 -3.30 -15.03
N LEU A 301 5.77 -4.08 -13.94
CA LEU A 301 6.16 -5.49 -14.05
C LEU A 301 5.10 -6.28 -14.81
N VAL A 302 3.82 -6.10 -14.47
CA VAL A 302 2.70 -6.77 -15.17
C VAL A 302 2.69 -6.41 -16.65
N SER A 303 2.75 -5.11 -16.96
CA SER A 303 2.81 -4.60 -18.34
C SER A 303 3.96 -5.24 -19.14
N ARG A 304 5.18 -5.26 -18.58
CA ARG A 304 6.37 -5.83 -19.24
C ARG A 304 6.28 -7.34 -19.40
N THR A 305 5.83 -8.06 -18.37
CA THR A 305 5.77 -9.54 -18.38
C THR A 305 4.72 -10.04 -19.37
N MET A 306 3.54 -9.43 -19.39
CA MET A 306 2.47 -9.80 -20.33
C MET A 306 2.66 -9.17 -21.72
N ASN A 307 3.62 -8.24 -21.85
CA ASN A 307 3.82 -7.43 -23.06
C ASN A 307 2.53 -6.70 -23.50
N LEU A 308 1.85 -6.09 -22.53
CA LEU A 308 0.63 -5.31 -22.72
C LEU A 308 0.88 -3.85 -22.40
N SER A 309 0.40 -2.96 -23.25
CA SER A 309 0.34 -1.52 -22.98
C SER A 309 -0.62 -1.19 -21.84
N SER A 310 -0.53 0.01 -21.27
CA SER A 310 -1.48 0.45 -20.24
C SER A 310 -2.94 0.40 -20.73
N ALA A 311 -3.17 0.71 -22.02
CA ALA A 311 -4.51 0.65 -22.62
C ALA A 311 -5.05 -0.79 -22.73
N GLU A 312 -4.19 -1.78 -22.96
CA GLU A 312 -4.59 -3.20 -22.97
C GLU A 312 -4.78 -3.74 -21.55
N LEU A 313 -3.96 -3.29 -20.58
CA LEU A 313 -4.19 -3.60 -19.17
C LEU A 313 -5.53 -3.04 -18.68
N ASP A 314 -5.95 -1.88 -19.18
CA ASP A 314 -7.20 -1.22 -18.76
C ASP A 314 -8.47 -2.04 -18.98
N ASP A 315 -8.41 -3.12 -19.75
CA ASP A 315 -9.50 -4.08 -19.95
C ASP A 315 -9.77 -4.96 -18.71
N PHE A 316 -8.76 -5.17 -17.85
CA PHE A 316 -8.89 -6.05 -16.68
C PHE A 316 -8.14 -5.58 -15.42
N TYR A 317 -7.11 -4.73 -15.53
CA TYR A 317 -6.30 -4.26 -14.40
C TYR A 317 -6.07 -2.74 -14.46
N ARG A 318 -6.70 -2.02 -13.53
CA ARG A 318 -6.55 -0.56 -13.39
C ARG A 318 -5.96 -0.20 -12.03
N PHE A 319 -4.92 0.64 -12.04
CA PHE A 319 -4.26 1.14 -10.84
C PHE A 319 -4.50 2.65 -10.68
N PHE A 320 -4.92 3.07 -9.48
CA PHE A 320 -5.20 4.46 -9.12
C PHE A 320 -4.26 4.96 -8.03
N ARG A 321 -3.65 6.12 -8.26
CA ARG A 321 -2.78 6.80 -7.29
C ARG A 321 -3.60 7.84 -6.55
N ILE A 322 -3.73 7.67 -5.24
CA ILE A 322 -4.65 8.47 -4.42
C ILE A 322 -3.85 9.55 -3.68
N SER A 323 -3.92 10.79 -4.16
CA SER A 323 -3.22 11.90 -3.52
C SER A 323 -3.79 12.20 -2.14
N GLY A 324 -2.89 12.57 -1.21
CA GLY A 324 -3.25 12.88 0.16
C GLY A 324 -3.83 11.72 0.97
N MET A 325 -3.65 10.47 0.53
CA MET A 325 -4.07 9.27 1.26
C MET A 325 -2.87 8.62 1.96
N GLN A 326 -3.00 8.38 3.26
CA GLN A 326 -2.06 7.56 4.05
C GLN A 326 -2.31 6.05 3.85
N HIS A 327 -1.72 5.20 4.70
CA HIS A 327 -1.88 3.76 4.58
C HIS A 327 -3.34 3.31 4.70
N CYS A 328 -3.91 2.83 3.58
CA CYS A 328 -5.30 2.39 3.39
C CYS A 328 -6.40 3.44 3.57
N SER A 329 -6.19 4.47 4.39
CA SER A 329 -7.18 5.50 4.71
C SER A 329 -6.49 6.69 5.39
N GLY A 330 -7.23 7.78 5.62
CA GLY A 330 -6.68 8.97 6.29
C GLY A 330 -5.76 9.76 5.36
N GLY A 331 -4.86 10.56 5.93
CA GLY A 331 -4.03 11.51 5.17
C GLY A 331 -4.65 12.88 4.99
N SER A 332 -3.89 13.78 4.38
CA SER A 332 -4.19 15.22 4.35
C SER A 332 -5.19 15.65 3.26
N GLY A 333 -5.41 14.82 2.25
CA GLY A 333 -6.15 15.18 1.04
C GLY A 333 -7.48 14.46 0.87
N ALA A 334 -7.91 14.36 -0.39
CA ALA A 334 -9.19 13.80 -0.79
C ALA A 334 -9.17 12.26 -0.78
N SER A 335 -8.84 11.64 0.35
CA SER A 335 -8.55 10.20 0.48
C SER A 335 -9.77 9.31 0.69
N ILE A 336 -10.95 9.88 0.91
CA ILE A 336 -12.16 9.09 1.14
C ILE A 336 -12.70 8.63 -0.22
N ILE A 337 -12.40 7.39 -0.60
CA ILE A 337 -12.76 6.76 -1.90
C ILE A 337 -13.73 5.56 -1.76
N GLY A 338 -14.28 5.32 -0.57
CA GLY A 338 -15.17 4.18 -0.32
C GLY A 338 -14.50 2.79 -0.28
N ALA A 339 -13.21 2.74 0.10
CA ALA A 339 -12.49 1.48 0.31
C ALA A 339 -12.63 0.90 1.72
N THR A 340 -13.23 1.65 2.65
CA THR A 340 -13.39 1.29 4.07
C THR A 340 -14.77 1.76 4.57
N PRO A 341 -15.31 1.19 5.66
CA PRO A 341 -16.58 1.61 6.29
C PRO A 341 -16.49 3.03 6.86
N LYS A 342 -16.67 4.03 6.00
CA LYS A 342 -17.00 5.42 6.35
C LYS A 342 -18.33 5.76 5.67
N PRO A 343 -19.10 6.73 6.19
CA PRO A 343 -20.34 7.18 5.55
C PRO A 343 -20.02 7.89 4.23
N VAL A 344 -19.82 7.11 3.18
CA VAL A 344 -19.72 7.53 1.80
C VAL A 344 -20.95 7.06 1.05
N SER A 345 -21.33 7.79 0.00
CA SER A 345 -22.31 7.29 -0.96
C SER A 345 -21.79 5.97 -1.57
N TYR A 346 -22.71 5.05 -1.93
CA TYR A 346 -22.39 3.89 -2.77
C TYR A 346 -22.45 4.25 -4.27
N ASP A 347 -22.03 5.48 -4.60
CA ASP A 347 -21.92 5.98 -5.96
C ASP A 347 -20.63 5.40 -6.59
N PRO A 348 -20.71 4.67 -7.71
CA PRO A 348 -19.54 4.04 -8.33
C PRO A 348 -18.46 5.01 -8.82
N ASP A 349 -18.74 6.32 -8.89
CA ASP A 349 -17.69 7.30 -9.17
C ASP A 349 -16.90 7.70 -7.92
N ALA A 350 -17.49 7.58 -6.72
CA ALA A 350 -16.90 8.00 -5.44
C ALA A 350 -16.68 6.84 -4.44
N ASN A 351 -16.96 5.60 -4.88
CA ASN A 351 -16.86 4.40 -4.06
C ASN A 351 -16.24 3.26 -4.88
N VAL A 352 -15.01 2.87 -4.54
CA VAL A 352 -14.27 1.83 -5.27
C VAL A 352 -14.92 0.44 -5.22
N LEU A 353 -15.70 0.12 -4.17
CA LEU A 353 -16.45 -1.13 -4.10
C LEU A 353 -17.61 -1.12 -5.10
N ALA A 354 -18.38 -0.02 -5.14
CA ALA A 354 -19.41 0.15 -6.17
C ALA A 354 -18.81 0.22 -7.58
N ALA A 355 -17.63 0.81 -7.74
CA ALA A 355 -16.93 0.92 -9.02
C ALA A 355 -16.54 -0.45 -9.59
N ILE A 356 -15.98 -1.35 -8.78
CA ILE A 356 -15.60 -2.69 -9.22
C ILE A 356 -16.84 -3.54 -9.55
N VAL A 357 -17.94 -3.41 -8.80
CA VAL A 357 -19.23 -4.05 -9.11
C VAL A 357 -19.76 -3.57 -10.46
N ARG A 358 -19.78 -2.26 -10.69
CA ARG A 358 -20.20 -1.68 -11.97
C ARG A 358 -19.33 -2.17 -13.13
N TRP A 359 -18.03 -2.34 -12.91
CA TRP A 359 -17.13 -2.84 -13.94
C TRP A 359 -17.39 -4.31 -14.27
N VAL A 360 -17.51 -5.17 -13.26
CA VAL A 360 -17.77 -6.61 -13.45
C VAL A 360 -19.14 -6.85 -14.07
N GLU A 361 -20.20 -6.24 -13.53
CA GLU A 361 -21.57 -6.57 -13.93
C GLU A 361 -22.03 -5.82 -15.19
N ASN A 362 -21.57 -4.58 -15.39
CA ASN A 362 -22.04 -3.71 -16.46
C ASN A 362 -20.95 -3.36 -17.49
N GLY A 363 -19.74 -3.90 -17.35
CA GLY A 363 -18.62 -3.61 -18.25
C GLY A 363 -18.12 -2.16 -18.21
N THR A 364 -18.56 -1.36 -17.24
CA THR A 364 -18.23 0.08 -17.17
C THR A 364 -17.10 0.31 -16.16
N ALA A 365 -15.88 0.29 -16.67
CA ALA A 365 -14.66 0.50 -15.90
C ALA A 365 -14.49 1.97 -15.45
N PRO A 366 -13.93 2.24 -14.26
CA PRO A 366 -13.67 3.60 -13.80
C PRO A 366 -12.47 4.22 -14.52
N ASP A 367 -12.60 5.44 -15.07
CA ASP A 367 -11.47 6.19 -15.64
C ASP A 367 -10.76 7.08 -14.61
N SER A 368 -11.44 7.38 -13.50
CA SER A 368 -10.91 8.07 -12.32
C SER A 368 -11.70 7.64 -11.08
N ILE A 369 -11.16 7.90 -9.90
CA ILE A 369 -11.86 7.70 -8.62
C ILE A 369 -12.06 9.05 -7.94
N LEU A 370 -13.30 9.44 -7.69
CA LEU A 370 -13.61 10.66 -6.96
C LEU A 370 -13.38 10.45 -5.46
N GLY A 371 -12.26 10.97 -4.97
CA GLY A 371 -11.98 11.05 -3.55
C GLY A 371 -12.54 12.32 -2.93
N SER A 372 -12.81 12.26 -1.63
CA SER A 372 -13.26 13.41 -0.83
C SER A 372 -12.42 13.57 0.43
N ARG A 373 -12.27 14.81 0.91
CA ARG A 373 -11.79 15.13 2.26
C ARG A 373 -12.96 15.62 3.07
N GLN A 374 -13.06 15.14 4.31
CA GLN A 374 -14.13 15.52 5.21
C GLN A 374 -13.53 16.18 6.45
N MET A 375 -14.01 17.37 6.77
CA MET A 375 -13.65 18.06 8.00
C MET A 375 -14.25 17.35 9.22
N ALA A 376 -13.76 17.68 10.42
CA ALA A 376 -14.32 17.16 11.67
C ALA A 376 -15.82 17.49 11.85
N SER A 377 -16.31 18.56 11.20
CA SER A 377 -17.74 18.93 11.15
C SER A 377 -18.60 17.98 10.32
N GLY A 378 -17.99 17.10 9.51
CA GLY A 378 -18.68 16.26 8.54
C GLY A 378 -18.86 16.89 7.16
N GLU A 379 -18.48 18.16 6.97
CA GLU A 379 -18.52 18.83 5.67
C GLU A 379 -17.39 18.34 4.75
N ILE A 380 -17.71 18.18 3.47
CA ILE A 380 -16.71 17.90 2.43
C ILE A 380 -16.10 19.22 1.97
N ASP A 381 -14.83 19.45 2.29
CA ASP A 381 -14.11 20.69 1.96
C ASP A 381 -13.22 20.57 0.71
N MET A 382 -12.89 19.35 0.29
CA MET A 382 -12.09 19.07 -0.90
C MET A 382 -12.56 17.80 -1.59
N GLN A 383 -12.54 17.80 -2.93
CA GLN A 383 -12.74 16.61 -3.75
C GLN A 383 -11.77 16.58 -4.93
N ARG A 384 -11.32 15.38 -5.30
CA ARG A 384 -10.34 15.18 -6.37
C ARG A 384 -10.68 13.93 -7.17
N ARG A 385 -10.58 13.99 -8.50
CA ARG A 385 -10.64 12.79 -9.36
C ARG A 385 -9.23 12.24 -9.49
N HIS A 386 -8.94 11.19 -8.75
CA HIS A 386 -7.65 10.52 -8.75
C HIS A 386 -7.44 9.77 -10.06
N CYS A 387 -6.27 9.97 -10.67
CA CYS A 387 -5.96 9.48 -12.00
C CYS A 387 -5.61 8.00 -12.01
N ARG A 388 -5.98 7.35 -13.12
CA ARG A 388 -5.49 6.02 -13.47
C ARG A 388 -4.01 6.11 -13.90
N TYR A 389 -3.14 5.32 -13.29
CA TYR A 389 -1.73 5.21 -13.66
C TYR A 389 -1.61 4.67 -15.10
N PRO A 390 -0.70 5.18 -15.95
CA PRO A 390 0.43 6.05 -15.65
C PRO A 390 0.15 7.56 -15.66
N ALA A 391 -1.12 7.99 -15.82
CA ALA A 391 -1.43 9.41 -15.81
C ALA A 391 -1.18 10.03 -14.42
N ARG A 392 -0.90 11.33 -14.42
CA ARG A 392 -0.77 12.14 -13.20
C ARG A 392 -1.78 13.27 -13.20
N ASN A 393 -2.20 13.67 -12.01
CA ASN A 393 -3.14 14.76 -11.87
C ASN A 393 -2.38 16.09 -11.81
N VAL A 394 -2.87 17.10 -12.53
CA VAL A 394 -2.23 18.43 -12.59
C VAL A 394 -3.29 19.51 -12.45
N PHE A 395 -2.97 20.55 -11.67
CA PHE A 395 -3.84 21.71 -11.54
C PHE A 395 -3.80 22.54 -12.83
N LYS A 396 -4.98 22.90 -13.35
CA LYS A 396 -5.11 23.65 -14.62
C LYS A 396 -4.62 25.10 -14.53
N GLY A 397 -4.18 25.56 -13.36
CA GLY A 397 -3.80 26.96 -13.11
C GLY A 397 -5.00 27.91 -12.93
N GLN A 398 -6.23 27.40 -12.98
CA GLN A 398 -7.46 28.18 -12.87
C GLN A 398 -8.56 27.41 -12.13
N GLY A 399 -9.41 28.15 -11.40
CA GLY A 399 -10.46 27.57 -10.57
C GLY A 399 -10.03 27.33 -9.12
N ASP A 400 -10.94 26.77 -8.33
CA ASP A 400 -10.71 26.40 -6.93
C ASP A 400 -10.02 25.02 -6.88
N PRO A 401 -8.80 24.89 -6.34
CA PRO A 401 -8.07 23.62 -6.29
C PRO A 401 -8.77 22.57 -5.41
N SER A 402 -9.68 22.97 -4.53
CA SER A 402 -10.52 22.04 -3.76
C SER A 402 -11.59 21.33 -4.59
N LYS A 403 -11.82 21.77 -5.84
CA LYS A 403 -12.88 21.25 -6.72
C LYS A 403 -12.30 20.33 -7.80
N PRO A 404 -12.97 19.22 -8.12
CA PRO A 404 -12.46 18.22 -9.07
C PRO A 404 -12.35 18.75 -10.51
N GLY A 405 -13.14 19.76 -10.89
CA GLY A 405 -13.12 20.33 -12.24
C GLY A 405 -11.85 21.14 -12.57
N SER A 406 -11.11 21.56 -11.56
CA SER A 406 -9.90 22.38 -11.69
C SER A 406 -8.64 21.58 -12.03
N TRP A 407 -8.77 20.25 -12.16
CA TRP A 407 -7.69 19.31 -12.36
C TRP A 407 -7.87 18.50 -13.64
N GLU A 408 -6.78 17.97 -14.16
CA GLU A 408 -6.77 17.06 -15.30
C GLU A 408 -5.73 15.96 -15.14
N CYS A 409 -6.07 14.77 -15.62
CA CYS A 409 -5.13 13.68 -15.78
C CYS A 409 -4.38 13.84 -17.10
N ILE A 410 -3.04 13.89 -17.03
CA ILE A 410 -2.15 14.01 -18.19
C ILE A 410 -1.14 12.88 -18.29
#